data_AF-A0A8C6T7S6-F1
#
_entry.id   AF-A0A8C6T7S6-F1
#
_cell.length_a   1.000
_cell.length_b   1.000
_cell.length_c   1.000
_cell.angle_alpha   90.00
_cell.angle_beta   90.00
_cell.angle_gamma   90.00
#
_symmetry.space_group_name_H-M   'P 1'
#
loop_
_entity.id
_entity.type
_entity.pdbx_description
1 polymer ?
#
loop_
_entity_poly.entity_id
_entity_poly.type
_entity_poly.pdbx_seq_one_letter_code
_entity_poly.pdbx_strand_id
1 'polypeptide(L)'
;MGCGLRKLKTVSEEHSPGKIYSTLKRPQVETRAGPAYTYHFLDFFIGGTSTLRLSSVRELPSQLQDLYQQDFVLAALHPFVQPWGPGTESPEHQLYRAILVRNDG
;
A
#
# COMPACT_ATOMS: atom_id res chain seq x y z
N MET A 1 47.80 -23.00 24.12
CA MET A 1 47.44 -22.70 25.52
C MET A 1 45.99 -22.27 25.56
N GLY A 2 45.07 -23.16 25.94
CA GLY A 2 43.62 -22.90 25.97
C GLY A 2 43.15 -22.60 27.38
N CYS A 3 42.56 -21.43 27.60
CA CYS A 3 41.92 -21.07 28.86
C CYS A 3 40.51 -21.67 28.89
N GLY A 4 40.30 -22.70 29.72
CA GLY A 4 38.98 -23.28 29.98
C GLY A 4 38.26 -22.51 31.09
N LEU A 5 37.17 -21.82 30.75
CA LEU A 5 36.29 -21.16 31.71
C LEU A 5 35.54 -22.22 32.54
N ARG A 6 35.61 -22.13 33.88
CA ARG A 6 34.87 -23.02 34.78
C ARG A 6 33.39 -22.66 34.77
N LYS A 7 32.50 -23.64 34.60
CA LYS A 7 31.05 -23.43 34.74
C LYS A 7 30.69 -23.15 36.20
N LEU A 8 30.00 -22.02 36.42
CA LEU A 8 29.42 -21.62 37.71
C LEU A 8 28.35 -22.64 38.15
N LYS A 9 28.37 -23.03 39.43
CA LYS A 9 27.38 -23.91 40.04
C LYS A 9 25.98 -23.27 39.91
N THR A 10 24.99 -24.08 39.53
CA THR A 10 23.57 -23.70 39.46
C THR A 10 23.04 -23.37 40.84
N VAL A 11 23.02 -22.09 41.19
CA VAL A 11 22.25 -21.58 42.32
C VAL A 11 20.77 -21.76 41.98
N SER A 12 20.02 -22.36 42.92
CA SER A 12 18.60 -22.73 42.81
C SER A 12 17.78 -21.73 41.97
N GLU A 13 17.19 -22.23 40.89
CA GLU A 13 16.41 -21.44 39.91
C GLU A 13 15.12 -20.84 40.49
N GLU A 14 14.75 -21.18 41.73
CA GLU A 14 13.52 -20.68 42.37
C GLU A 14 13.61 -19.21 42.78
N HIS A 15 14.80 -18.67 43.05
CA HIS A 15 14.98 -17.29 43.53
C HIS A 15 15.60 -16.34 42.50
N SER A 16 15.55 -16.67 41.21
CA SER A 16 15.99 -15.74 40.17
C SER A 16 15.06 -14.51 40.12
N PRO A 17 15.56 -13.28 40.35
CA PRO A 17 14.76 -12.06 40.52
C PRO A 17 14.27 -11.49 39.18
N GLY A 18 13.84 -12.36 38.26
CA GLY A 18 13.44 -12.02 36.90
C GLY A 18 12.29 -12.86 36.35
N LYS A 19 11.71 -13.79 37.13
CA LYS A 19 10.53 -14.54 36.68
C LYS A 19 9.25 -13.76 36.96
N ILE A 20 8.89 -12.91 36.01
CA ILE A 20 7.56 -12.31 35.93
C ILE A 20 6.61 -13.29 35.25
N TYR A 21 5.81 -13.99 36.05
CA TYR A 21 4.71 -14.81 35.54
C TYR A 21 3.53 -13.88 35.22
N SER A 22 3.27 -13.64 33.92
CA SER A 22 2.13 -12.83 33.48
C SER A 22 0.82 -13.55 33.81
N THR A 23 0.15 -13.17 34.90
CA THR A 23 -1.17 -13.70 35.30
C THR A 23 -2.34 -13.05 34.58
N LEU A 24 -2.08 -12.00 33.79
CA LEU A 24 -3.10 -11.37 32.95
C LEU A 24 -3.49 -12.32 31.81
N LYS A 25 -4.71 -12.84 31.86
CA LYS A 25 -5.39 -13.32 30.66
C LYS A 25 -5.47 -12.14 29.71
N ARG A 26 -4.53 -12.03 28.77
CA ARG A 26 -4.56 -11.00 27.73
C ARG A 26 -5.87 -11.21 26.97
N PRO A 27 -6.81 -10.25 26.97
CA PRO A 27 -7.85 -10.24 25.97
C PRO A 27 -7.08 -10.13 24.66
N GLN A 28 -7.05 -11.22 23.90
CA GLN A 28 -6.45 -11.20 22.59
C GLN A 28 -7.27 -10.17 21.81
N VAL A 29 -6.63 -9.09 21.33
CA VAL A 29 -7.31 -8.13 20.46
C VAL A 29 -7.74 -8.93 19.24
N GLU A 30 -9.04 -9.19 19.14
CA GLU A 30 -9.64 -9.70 17.92
C GLU A 30 -9.58 -8.55 16.91
N THR A 31 -8.49 -8.49 16.16
CA THR A 31 -8.43 -7.59 15.01
C THR A 31 -9.40 -8.17 13.99
N ARG A 32 -10.61 -7.61 13.91
CA ARG A 32 -11.52 -7.90 12.81
C ARG A 32 -10.81 -7.49 11.53
N ALA A 33 -10.40 -8.46 10.74
CA ALA A 33 -9.94 -8.20 9.39
C ALA A 33 -11.13 -7.60 8.63
N GLY A 34 -11.02 -6.33 8.24
CA GLY A 34 -11.99 -5.70 7.36
C GLY A 34 -11.94 -6.31 5.96
N PRO A 35 -12.86 -5.90 5.07
CA PRO A 35 -12.82 -6.30 3.66
C PRO A 35 -11.45 -6.01 3.05
N ALA A 36 -10.95 -6.93 2.23
CA ALA A 36 -9.75 -6.73 1.44
C ALA A 36 -10.12 -5.96 0.16
N TYR A 37 -9.28 -5.03 -0.26
CA TYR A 37 -9.49 -4.27 -1.49
C TYR A 37 -8.28 -4.42 -2.42
N THR A 38 -8.55 -4.68 -3.69
CA THR A 38 -7.57 -4.59 -4.76
C THR A 38 -7.59 -3.17 -5.33
N TYR A 39 -6.41 -2.54 -5.44
CA TYR A 39 -6.24 -1.19 -5.99
C TYR A 39 -5.56 -1.23 -7.35
N HIS A 40 -6.08 -0.45 -8.31
CA HIS A 40 -5.42 -0.19 -9.59
C HIS A 40 -5.28 1.31 -9.85
N PHE A 41 -4.10 1.71 -10.33
CA PHE A 41 -3.79 3.08 -10.73
C PHE A 41 -3.67 3.16 -12.24
N LEU A 42 -4.29 4.17 -12.84
CA LEU A 42 -4.17 4.48 -14.26
C LEU A 42 -3.81 5.94 -14.42
N ASP A 43 -2.67 6.18 -15.08
CA ASP A 43 -2.18 7.51 -15.40
C ASP A 43 -2.51 7.84 -16.86
N PHE A 44 -3.17 8.97 -17.09
CA PHE A 44 -3.56 9.43 -18.42
C PHE A 44 -3.48 10.94 -18.55
N PHE A 45 -3.28 11.42 -19.78
CA PHE A 45 -3.22 12.84 -20.10
C PHE A 45 -4.53 13.32 -20.71
N ILE A 46 -4.89 14.57 -20.43
CA ILE A 46 -5.94 15.27 -21.16
C ILE A 46 -5.25 16.27 -22.10
N GLY A 47 -5.34 16.02 -23.41
CA GLY A 47 -4.49 16.72 -24.39
C GLY A 47 -3.03 16.18 -24.44
N GLY A 48 -2.30 16.37 -25.55
CA GLY A 48 -0.93 15.86 -25.79
C GLY A 48 -0.71 14.51 -26.49
N THR A 49 0.48 14.25 -27.03
CA THR A 49 0.81 13.00 -27.74
C THR A 49 1.44 11.96 -26.80
N SER A 50 0.65 11.00 -26.28
CA SER A 50 1.11 9.93 -25.38
C SER A 50 0.19 8.69 -25.42
N THR A 51 0.64 7.56 -24.84
CA THR A 51 0.02 6.21 -24.95
C THR A 51 -1.40 6.07 -24.40
N LEU A 52 -1.84 6.91 -23.46
CA LEU A 52 -3.24 7.00 -23.01
C LEU A 52 -3.61 8.49 -22.89
N ARG A 53 -4.18 9.04 -23.97
CA ARG A 53 -4.60 10.44 -24.08
C ARG A 53 -6.11 10.49 -24.24
N LEU A 54 -6.78 11.26 -23.40
CA LEU A 54 -8.18 11.58 -23.53
C LEU A 54 -8.35 13.00 -24.10
N SER A 55 -9.40 13.21 -24.89
CA SER A 55 -9.84 14.55 -25.28
C SER A 55 -10.65 15.20 -24.14
N SER A 56 -11.31 14.38 -23.31
CA SER A 56 -12.11 14.80 -22.16
C SER A 56 -12.18 13.73 -21.08
N VAL A 57 -12.35 14.13 -19.82
CA VAL A 57 -12.69 13.21 -18.72
C VAL A 57 -13.94 12.38 -19.03
N ARG A 58 -14.85 12.88 -19.87
CA ARG A 58 -16.07 12.16 -20.28
C ARG A 58 -15.80 10.88 -21.06
N GLU A 59 -14.62 10.72 -21.66
CA GLU A 59 -14.21 9.52 -22.38
C GLU A 59 -13.64 8.44 -21.45
N LEU A 60 -13.31 8.80 -20.20
CA LEU A 60 -12.70 7.88 -19.25
C LEU A 60 -13.56 6.61 -19.01
N PRO A 61 -14.91 6.68 -18.87
CA PRO A 61 -15.71 5.49 -18.64
C PRO A 61 -15.59 4.43 -19.75
N SER A 62 -15.42 4.82 -21.01
CA SER A 62 -15.26 3.86 -22.10
C SER A 62 -13.89 3.20 -22.08
N GLN A 63 -12.84 3.92 -21.65
CA GLN A 63 -11.51 3.33 -21.48
C GLN A 63 -11.43 2.36 -20.28
N LEU A 64 -12.28 2.54 -19.28
CA LEU A 64 -12.30 1.69 -18.08
C LEU A 64 -13.26 0.50 -18.19
N GLN A 65 -13.89 0.29 -19.35
CA GLN A 65 -14.97 -0.69 -19.49
C GLN A 65 -14.54 -2.13 -19.15
N ASP A 66 -13.32 -2.54 -19.50
CA ASP A 66 -12.81 -3.88 -19.19
C ASP A 66 -12.56 -4.06 -17.69
N LEU A 67 -12.23 -2.98 -16.97
CA LEU A 67 -12.03 -3.01 -15.52
C LEU A 67 -13.38 -3.02 -14.79
N TYR A 68 -14.37 -2.27 -15.30
CA TYR A 68 -15.74 -2.32 -14.78
C TYR A 68 -16.35 -3.71 -14.91
N GLN A 69 -16.02 -4.47 -15.96
CA GLN A 69 -16.43 -5.87 -16.10
C GLN A 69 -15.75 -6.81 -15.10
N GLN A 70 -14.68 -6.37 -14.45
CA GLN A 70 -13.93 -7.11 -13.42
C GLN A 70 -14.26 -6.62 -12.00
N ASP A 71 -15.42 -5.99 -11.80
CA ASP A 71 -15.91 -5.45 -10.53
C ASP A 71 -15.04 -4.31 -9.93
N PHE A 72 -14.19 -3.69 -10.74
CA PHE A 72 -13.55 -2.45 -10.32
C PHE A 72 -14.54 -1.29 -10.35
N VAL A 73 -14.43 -0.39 -9.38
CA VAL A 73 -15.17 0.86 -9.30
C VAL A 73 -14.17 2.00 -9.23
N LEU A 74 -14.42 3.07 -10.00
CA LEU A 74 -13.62 4.29 -9.91
C LEU A 74 -13.90 4.99 -8.58
N ALA A 75 -12.91 5.01 -7.68
CA ALA A 75 -13.01 5.61 -6.36
C ALA A 75 -12.63 7.09 -6.37
N ALA A 76 -11.60 7.46 -7.14
CA ALA A 76 -11.10 8.83 -7.19
C ALA A 76 -10.38 9.16 -8.49
N LEU A 77 -10.36 10.45 -8.80
CA LEU A 77 -9.57 11.05 -9.87
C LEU A 77 -8.74 12.19 -9.30
N HIS A 78 -7.42 12.10 -9.42
CA HIS A 78 -6.50 13.11 -8.90
C HIS A 78 -5.71 13.76 -10.04
N PRO A 79 -5.85 15.08 -10.25
CA PRO A 79 -4.89 15.80 -11.07
C PRO A 79 -3.55 15.88 -10.33
N PHE A 80 -2.44 15.65 -11.01
CA PHE A 80 -1.12 15.89 -10.44
C PHE A 80 -0.14 16.40 -11.50
N VAL A 81 0.86 17.15 -11.06
CA VAL A 81 1.93 17.66 -11.93
C VAL A 81 3.12 16.74 -11.75
N GLN A 82 3.54 16.07 -12.83
CA GLN A 82 4.80 15.35 -12.83
C GLN A 82 5.92 16.35 -13.11
N PRO A 83 6.91 16.53 -12.21
CA PRO A 83 8.06 17.35 -12.52
C PRO A 83 8.83 16.66 -13.65
N TRP A 84 8.73 17.21 -14.85
CA TRP A 84 9.53 16.75 -15.97
C TRP A 84 10.95 17.28 -15.81
N GLY A 85 11.94 16.45 -16.13
CA GLY A 85 13.36 16.81 -16.00
C GLY A 85 13.72 18.06 -16.82
N PRO A 86 14.87 18.70 -16.52
CA PRO A 86 15.29 19.91 -17.20
C PRO A 86 15.40 19.66 -18.72
N GLY A 87 14.64 20.43 -19.52
CA GLY A 87 14.70 20.38 -20.99
C GLY A 87 13.40 20.00 -21.72
N THR A 88 12.26 19.89 -21.04
CA THR A 88 10.97 19.66 -21.70
C THR A 88 10.10 20.92 -21.63
N GLU A 89 10.03 21.61 -22.76
CA GLU A 89 9.16 22.77 -22.97
C GLU A 89 7.72 22.29 -23.21
N SER A 90 6.99 21.92 -22.16
CA SER A 90 5.52 22.06 -22.17
C SER A 90 4.91 21.94 -20.77
N PRO A 91 4.43 23.06 -20.18
CA PRO A 91 3.66 23.04 -18.93
C PRO A 91 2.20 22.57 -19.09
N GLU A 92 1.80 22.15 -20.30
CA GLU A 92 0.40 22.10 -20.73
C GLU A 92 -0.29 20.74 -20.49
N HIS A 93 0.47 19.68 -20.21
CA HIS A 93 -0.11 18.34 -20.09
C HIS A 93 -0.55 18.06 -18.65
N GLN A 94 -1.84 18.31 -18.39
CA GLN A 94 -2.46 17.95 -17.11
C GLN A 94 -2.57 16.42 -17.03
N LEU A 95 -1.78 15.84 -16.13
CA LEU A 95 -1.76 14.41 -15.86
C LEU A 95 -2.78 14.09 -14.77
N TYR A 96 -3.51 13.00 -14.98
CA TYR A 96 -4.53 12.52 -14.07
C TYR A 96 -4.25 11.09 -13.67
N ARG A 97 -4.50 10.78 -12.39
CA ARG A 97 -4.51 9.42 -11.86
C ARG A 97 -5.94 9.01 -11.54
N ALA A 98 -6.43 7.96 -12.19
CA ALA A 98 -7.62 7.24 -11.77
C ALA A 98 -7.24 6.18 -10.73
N ILE A 99 -7.98 6.14 -9.63
CA ILE A 99 -7.88 5.12 -8.59
C ILE A 99 -9.11 4.23 -8.69
N LEU A 100 -8.89 2.96 -9.00
CA LEU A 100 -9.94 1.95 -9.02
C LEU A 100 -9.78 0.99 -7.84
N VAL A 101 -10.91 0.62 -7.25
CA VAL A 101 -10.99 -0.34 -6.15
C VAL A 101 -11.92 -1.48 -6.52
N ARG A 102 -11.55 -2.69 -6.12
CA ARG A 102 -12.44 -3.86 -6.13
C ARG A 102 -12.45 -4.46 -4.74
N ASN A 103 -13.63 -4.80 -4.25
CA ASN A 103 -13.74 -5.54 -2.99
C ASN A 103 -13.43 -7.01 -3.24
N ASP A 104 -12.42 -7.53 -2.57
CA ASP A 104 -12.10 -8.95 -2.55
C ASP A 104 -12.83 -9.52 -1.33
N GLY A 105 -14.05 -10.01 -1.55
CA GLY A 105 -14.96 -10.48 -0.50
C GLY A 105 -14.39 -11.57 0.41
#